data_AF-A0A7X6YBW4-F1
#
_entry.id   AF-A0A7X6YBW4-F1
#
_cell.length_a   1.000
_cell.length_b   1.000
_cell.length_c   1.000
_cell.angle_alpha   90.00
_cell.angle_beta   90.00
_cell.angle_gamma   90.00
#
_symmetry.space_group_name_H-M   'P 1'
#
loop_
_entity.id
_entity.type
_entity.pdbx_description
1 polymer ?
#
loop_
_entity_poly.entity_id
_entity_poly.type
_entity_poly.pdbx_seq_one_letter_code
_entity_poly.pdbx_strand_id
1 'polypeptide(L)'
;HVLRVGDLALATNPFELFVDYAMRIHGRSPAGQTMLVQLASPADDRHSYLPSERAVTGGGYSAVPQSTPVGPEGGQILVEKTLETIKALFPGKK
;
A
#
# COMPACT_ATOMS: atom_id res chain seq x y z
N HIS A 1 0.99 -6.02 -6.81
CA HIS A 1 0.27 -6.15 -8.10
C HIS A 1 -1.18 -5.67 -7.92
N VAL A 2 -1.96 -5.50 -9.00
CA VAL A 2 -3.40 -5.19 -8.88
C VAL A 2 -4.20 -6.07 -9.84
N LEU A 3 -5.30 -6.63 -9.36
CA LEU A 3 -6.29 -7.35 -10.16
C LEU A 3 -7.61 -6.59 -10.15
N ARG A 4 -8.33 -6.61 -11.27
CA ARG A 4 -9.69 -6.09 -11.37
C ARG A 4 -10.69 -7.26 -11.45
N VAL A 5 -11.69 -7.24 -10.57
CA VAL A 5 -12.79 -8.20 -10.55
C VAL A 5 -14.10 -7.41 -10.54
N GLY A 6 -14.71 -7.23 -11.71
CA GLY A 6 -15.87 -6.35 -11.87
C GLY A 6 -15.52 -4.90 -11.52
N ASP A 7 -16.14 -4.35 -10.47
CA ASP A 7 -15.87 -3.01 -9.94
C ASP A 7 -14.96 -2.99 -8.69
N LEU A 8 -14.37 -4.15 -8.35
CA LEU A 8 -13.40 -4.29 -7.27
C LEU A 8 -11.97 -4.25 -7.81
N ALA A 9 -11.11 -3.45 -7.18
CA ALA A 9 -9.66 -3.52 -7.31
C ALA A 9 -9.05 -4.30 -6.12
N LEU A 10 -8.42 -5.45 -6.39
CA LEU A 10 -7.57 -6.15 -5.41
C LEU A 10 -6.12 -5.73 -5.60
N ALA A 11 -5.56 -4.95 -4.67
CA ALA A 11 -4.16 -4.53 -4.71
C ALA A 11 -3.32 -5.32 -3.70
N THR A 12 -2.36 -6.09 -4.19
CA THR A 12 -1.43 -6.88 -3.37
C THR A 12 -0.15 -6.11 -3.09
N ASN A 13 0.39 -6.26 -1.88
CA ASN A 13 1.67 -5.68 -1.51
C ASN A 13 2.45 -6.56 -0.52
N PRO A 14 3.78 -6.42 -0.45
CA PRO A 14 4.63 -7.28 0.36
C PRO A 14 4.70 -6.92 1.85
N PHE A 15 4.14 -5.78 2.26
CA PHE A 15 4.37 -5.21 3.59
C PHE A 15 3.17 -5.38 4.52
N GLU A 16 3.44 -5.20 5.82
CA GLU A 16 2.41 -4.82 6.79
C GLU A 16 2.23 -3.30 6.74
N LEU A 17 1.11 -2.83 6.19
CA LEU A 17 0.88 -1.39 5.95
C LEU A 17 0.13 -0.76 7.11
N PHE A 18 0.59 0.44 7.49
CA PHE A 18 -0.19 1.34 8.35
C PHE A 18 -1.45 1.84 7.64
N VAL A 19 -2.49 2.13 8.44
CA VAL A 19 -3.81 2.58 7.97
C VAL A 19 -3.73 3.85 7.12
N ASP A 20 -2.76 4.72 7.37
CA ASP A 20 -2.50 5.93 6.59
C ASP A 20 -2.38 5.64 5.08
N TYR A 21 -1.71 4.56 4.70
CA TYR A 21 -1.58 4.15 3.29
C TYR A 21 -2.90 3.67 2.71
N ALA A 22 -3.68 2.91 3.49
CA ALA A 22 -5.00 2.46 3.08
C ALA A 22 -5.93 3.64 2.81
N MET A 23 -5.94 4.65 3.67
CA MET A 23 -6.75 5.86 3.48
C MET A 23 -6.36 6.61 2.20
N ARG A 24 -5.05 6.75 1.92
CA ARG A 24 -4.57 7.41 0.70
C ARG A 24 -4.95 6.64 -0.56
N ILE A 25 -4.85 5.31 -0.55
CA ILE A 25 -5.20 4.48 -1.72
C ILE A 25 -6.72 4.45 -1.91
N HIS A 26 -7.49 4.18 -0.85
CA HIS A 26 -8.95 4.12 -0.94
C HIS A 26 -9.55 5.46 -1.38
N GLY A 27 -9.10 6.57 -0.80
CA GLY A 27 -9.62 7.90 -1.11
C GLY A 27 -9.27 8.42 -2.52
N ARG A 28 -8.36 7.76 -3.23
CA ARG A 28 -7.90 8.17 -4.57
C ARG A 28 -8.11 7.10 -5.64
N SER A 29 -8.73 5.97 -5.28
CA SER A 29 -9.00 4.86 -6.18
C SER A 29 -10.27 5.13 -7.00
N PRO A 30 -10.25 4.95 -8.33
CA PRO A 30 -11.43 5.06 -9.17
C PRO A 30 -12.36 3.83 -9.13
N ALA A 31 -11.96 2.75 -8.45
CA ALA A 31 -12.77 1.53 -8.34
C ALA A 31 -13.91 1.72 -7.33
N GLY A 32 -15.08 1.13 -7.58
CA GLY A 32 -16.21 1.18 -6.65
C GLY A 32 -15.89 0.56 -5.29
N GLN A 33 -15.01 -0.45 -5.27
CA GLN A 33 -14.40 -0.97 -4.05
C GLN A 33 -12.91 -1.22 -4.28
N THR A 34 -12.09 -0.96 -3.27
CA THR A 34 -10.66 -1.31 -3.27
C THR A 34 -10.36 -2.17 -2.06
N MET A 35 -9.66 -3.29 -2.26
CA MET A 35 -9.20 -4.18 -1.20
C MET A 35 -7.70 -4.30 -1.25
N LEU A 36 -7.05 -3.95 -0.15
CA LEU A 36 -5.61 -4.12 0.03
C LEU A 36 -5.32 -5.49 0.63
N VAL A 37 -4.53 -6.29 -0.08
CA VAL A 37 -4.05 -7.60 0.39
C VAL A 37 -2.58 -7.43 0.77
N GLN A 38 -2.30 -7.49 2.06
CA GLN A 38 -0.96 -7.36 2.63
C GLN A 38 -0.24 -8.71 2.67
N LEU A 39 1.08 -8.68 2.88
CA LEU A 39 1.93 -9.87 2.94
C LEU A 39 1.80 -10.79 1.70
N ALA A 40 1.60 -10.19 0.52
CA ALA A 40 1.33 -10.88 -0.72
C ALA A 40 2.43 -10.66 -1.77
N SER A 41 3.36 -11.62 -1.85
CA SER A 41 4.34 -11.88 -2.91
C SER A 41 5.52 -10.89 -3.07
N PRO A 42 6.74 -11.37 -3.38
CA PRO A 42 7.40 -12.58 -2.87
C PRO A 42 8.17 -12.29 -1.58
N ALA A 43 7.81 -12.94 -0.46
CA ALA A 43 8.37 -12.73 0.88
C ALA A 43 9.88 -12.98 1.01
N ASP A 44 10.69 -11.94 0.75
CA ASP A 44 12.10 -11.82 1.11
C ASP A 44 12.32 -11.06 2.43
N ASP A 45 13.57 -10.85 2.81
CA ASP A 45 14.00 -10.18 4.04
C ASP A 45 13.54 -8.72 4.20
N ARG A 46 13.05 -8.09 3.12
CA ARG A 46 12.48 -6.73 3.16
C ARG A 46 10.99 -6.71 3.48
N HIS A 47 10.36 -7.88 3.61
CA HIS A 47 8.94 -8.01 3.94
C HIS A 47 8.76 -7.81 5.43
N SER A 48 8.46 -6.57 5.79
CA SER A 48 8.23 -6.19 7.17
C SER A 48 7.19 -5.06 7.22
N TYR A 49 7.17 -4.34 8.33
CA TYR A 49 6.36 -3.13 8.44
C TYR A 49 6.87 -2.05 7.49
N LEU A 50 5.93 -1.35 6.87
CA LEU A 50 6.21 -0.14 6.12
C LEU A 50 5.61 1.03 6.91
N PRO A 51 6.42 1.82 7.64
CA PRO A 51 5.91 2.84 8.53
C PRO A 51 5.55 4.11 7.77
N SER A 52 4.42 4.72 8.11
CA SER A 52 4.14 6.10 7.69
C SER A 52 5.04 7.09 8.43
N GLU A 53 5.19 8.31 7.92
CA GLU A 53 5.95 9.37 8.60
C GLU A 53 5.46 9.57 10.04
N ARG A 54 4.14 9.58 10.22
CA ARG A 54 3.49 9.68 11.53
C ARG A 54 3.83 8.51 12.45
N ALA A 55 3.93 7.30 11.91
CA ALA A 55 4.33 6.12 12.68
C ALA A 55 5.79 6.21 13.13
N VAL A 56 6.69 6.65 12.26
CA VAL A 56 8.11 6.87 12.59
C VAL A 56 8.24 7.87 13.74
N THR A 57 7.51 8.98 13.71
CA THR A 57 7.48 9.95 14.83
C THR A 57 6.96 9.33 16.13
N GLY A 58 6.05 8.36 16.03
CA GLY A 58 5.49 7.65 17.19
C GLY A 58 6.40 6.59 17.81
N GLY A 59 7.42 6.11 17.09
CA GLY A 59 8.47 5.22 17.64
C GLY A 59 7.98 3.84 18.10
N GLY A 60 6.82 3.38 17.64
CA GLY A 60 6.32 2.03 17.94
C GLY A 60 7.20 0.94 17.35
N TYR A 61 7.06 -0.31 17.84
CA TYR A 61 7.84 -1.46 17.34
C TYR A 61 7.79 -1.60 15.82
N SER A 62 6.63 -1.39 15.20
CA SER A 62 6.43 -1.44 13.75
C SER A 62 6.97 -0.22 12.99
N ALA A 63 7.70 0.68 13.66
CA ALA A 63 8.18 1.94 13.10
C ALA A 63 9.67 2.24 13.40
N VAL A 64 10.39 1.30 14.00
CA VAL A 64 11.83 1.43 14.29
C VAL A 64 12.68 0.79 13.18
N PRO A 65 13.93 1.27 12.94
CA PRO A 65 14.77 0.78 11.84
C PRO A 65 14.97 -0.74 11.80
N GLN A 66 14.98 -1.39 12.95
CA GLN A 66 15.12 -2.86 13.08
C GLN A 66 13.94 -3.63 12.45
N SER A 67 12.76 -3.00 12.40
CA SER A 67 11.51 -3.60 11.92
C SER A 67 11.04 -3.00 10.60
N THR A 68 11.78 -2.03 10.04
CA THR A 68 11.35 -1.27 8.85
C THR A 68 12.52 -1.06 7.89
N PRO A 69 12.87 -2.07 7.07
CA PRO A 69 13.94 -1.95 6.07
C PRO A 69 13.65 -0.88 5.01
N VAL A 70 12.36 -0.54 4.81
CA VAL A 70 11.88 0.48 3.89
C VAL A 70 11.18 1.57 4.70
N GLY A 71 11.56 2.83 4.47
CA GLY A 71 11.01 3.99 5.16
C GLY A 71 9.76 4.59 4.50
N PRO A 72 9.24 5.69 5.06
CA PRO A 72 8.00 6.33 4.59
C PRO A 72 8.01 6.76 3.11
N GLU A 73 9.18 7.13 2.59
CA GLU A 73 9.41 7.48 1.18
C GLU A 73 9.05 6.32 0.24
N GLY A 74 9.47 5.09 0.60
CA GLY A 74 9.10 3.87 -0.12
C GLY A 74 7.60 3.60 -0.03
N GLY A 75 6.97 3.90 1.11
CA GLY A 75 5.52 3.85 1.26
C GLY A 75 4.78 4.83 0.36
N GLN A 76 5.31 6.03 0.15
CA GLN A 76 4.73 6.98 -0.78
C GLN A 76 4.84 6.48 -2.24
N ILE A 77 5.99 5.90 -2.62
CA ILE A 77 6.16 5.26 -3.93
C ILE A 77 5.15 4.13 -4.12
N LEU A 78 4.95 3.30 -3.09
CA LEU A 78 3.99 2.19 -3.11
C LEU A 78 2.56 2.67 -3.33
N VAL A 79 2.14 3.74 -2.65
CA VAL A 79 0.82 4.35 -2.85
C VAL A 79 0.65 4.81 -4.30
N GLU A 80 1.59 5.59 -4.83
CA GLU A 80 1.46 6.15 -6.18
C GLU A 80 1.47 5.06 -7.25
N LYS A 81 2.35 4.05 -7.13
CA LYS A 81 2.41 2.93 -8.07
C LYS A 81 1.15 2.05 -8.01
N THR A 82 0.59 1.87 -6.81
CA THR A 82 -0.67 1.15 -6.66
C THR A 82 -1.81 1.90 -7.34
N LEU A 83 -1.93 3.21 -7.10
CA LEU A 83 -2.96 4.05 -7.71
C LEU A 83 -2.81 4.17 -9.23
N GLU A 84 -1.58 4.30 -9.74
CA GLU A 84 -1.28 4.27 -11.17
C GLU A 84 -1.79 2.96 -11.80
N THR A 85 -1.50 1.83 -11.17
CA THR A 85 -1.94 0.51 -11.66
C THR A 85 -3.46 0.37 -11.61
N ILE A 86 -4.13 0.83 -10.53
CA ILE A 86 -5.59 0.82 -10.46
C ILE A 86 -6.19 1.69 -11.56
N LYS A 87 -5.69 2.92 -11.76
CA LYS A 87 -6.22 3.83 -12.80
C LYS A 87 -6.09 3.23 -14.20
N ALA A 88 -4.98 2.55 -14.50
CA ALA A 88 -4.80 1.85 -15.76
C ALA A 88 -5.85 0.74 -15.99
N LEU A 89 -6.31 0.08 -14.92
CA LEU A 89 -7.34 -0.97 -14.99
C LEU A 89 -8.78 -0.43 -15.02
N PHE A 90 -9.01 0.84 -14.67
CA PHE A 90 -10.34 1.49 -14.60
C PHE A 90 -10.41 2.75 -15.48
N PRO A 91 -10.20 2.64 -16.81
CA PRO A 91 -10.27 3.79 -17.70
C PRO A 91 -11.67 4.42 -17.70
N GLY A 92 -11.72 5.76 -17.70
CA GLY A 92 -12.97 6.52 -17.75
C GLY A 92 -13.67 6.75 -16.41
N LYS A 93 -13.22 6.12 -15.33
CA LYS A 93 -13.64 6.48 -13.97
C LYS A 93 -12.70 7.54 -13.39
N LYS A 94 -13.27 8.58 -12.78
CA LYS A 94 -12.54 9.66 -12.10
C LYS A 94 -12.32 9.31 -10.64
#